data_AF-A0A377A0V6-F1
#
_entry.id   AF-A0A377A0V6-F1
#
_cell.length_a   1.000
_cell.length_b   1.000
_cell.length_c   1.000
_cell.angle_alpha   90.00
_cell.angle_beta   90.00
_cell.angle_gamma   90.00
#
_symmetry.space_group_name_H-M   'P 1'
#
loop_
_entity.id
_entity.type
_entity.pdbx_description
1 polymer ?
#
loop_
_entity_poly.entity_id
_entity_poly.type
_entity_poly.pdbx_seq_one_letter_code
_entity_poly.pdbx_strand_id
1 'polypeptide(L)'
;MPQQLYWFSKGQQHDKATAHNIADCIECGACAWVCPSNIPLVQYFRQEKAEIAAIRQEEKRAAEAKARFEARQARLEREKAARLERHKSAAVQPAAKDKDAIAAALARVKEKQAQATQPIVIKAGERPDNSAIIAAREARKAQARAKQAELQQTNDAATVADPRKTAVEAAIARAKARKLEQQQANAEPEEQVDPRKAAVEAAIARAKARKLEQQQANAEPEEQVDPRKAAVEAAIARAKARKLEQQQSNAEPEEQVDPRKAAVEAAIARAKARKLEQQQANAEPEEQVDPRKAAVEAAIARAKARKLEQQQTNAEPEEQVDPRKAAVAAAIARAQAKKAAQQKVVNED
;
A
#
# COMPACT_ATOMS: atom_id res chain seq x y z
N MET A 1 32.27 -7.61 -36.87
CA MET A 1 31.90 -7.44 -38.29
C MET A 1 30.70 -6.50 -38.40
N PRO A 2 30.74 -5.39 -39.17
CA PRO A 2 29.64 -4.42 -39.28
C PRO A 2 28.31 -5.03 -39.76
N GLN A 3 28.36 -6.07 -40.59
CA GLN A 3 27.18 -6.80 -41.06
C GLN A 3 26.44 -7.52 -39.93
N GLN A 4 27.15 -8.09 -38.95
CA GLN A 4 26.53 -8.75 -37.80
C GLN A 4 25.83 -7.73 -36.89
N LEU A 5 26.50 -6.61 -36.61
CA LEU A 5 25.92 -5.49 -35.87
C LEU A 5 24.63 -5.00 -36.53
N TYR A 6 24.60 -4.90 -37.86
CA TYR A 6 23.38 -4.52 -38.58
C TYR A 6 22.23 -5.49 -38.33
N TRP A 7 22.47 -6.80 -38.39
CA TRP A 7 21.44 -7.80 -38.10
C TRP A 7 20.96 -7.72 -36.64
N PHE A 8 21.86 -7.46 -35.68
CA PHE A 8 21.49 -7.29 -34.28
C PHE A 8 20.68 -6.02 -34.04
N SER A 9 21.11 -4.88 -34.58
CA SER A 9 20.38 -3.60 -34.47
C SER A 9 19.02 -3.66 -35.16
N LYS A 10 18.96 -4.25 -36.36
CA LYS A 10 17.68 -4.43 -37.07
C LYS A 10 16.74 -5.38 -36.33
N GLY A 11 17.29 -6.37 -35.65
CA GLY A 11 16.55 -7.34 -34.85
C GLY A 11 16.24 -6.89 -33.42
N GLN A 12 16.60 -5.65 -33.02
CA GLN A 12 16.48 -5.15 -31.64
C GLN A 12 17.12 -6.08 -30.60
N GLN A 13 18.23 -6.73 -30.97
CA GLN A 13 18.98 -7.65 -30.10
C GLN A 13 20.06 -6.87 -29.35
N HIS A 14 19.63 -6.02 -28.41
CA HIS A 14 20.46 -5.10 -27.63
C HIS A 14 21.63 -5.75 -26.90
N ASP A 15 21.40 -6.93 -26.33
CA ASP A 15 22.44 -7.67 -25.59
C ASP A 15 23.56 -8.13 -26.52
N LYS A 16 23.20 -8.63 -27.71
CA LYS A 16 24.18 -9.06 -28.71
C LYS A 16 24.89 -7.87 -29.33
N ALA A 17 24.16 -6.80 -29.64
CA ALA A 17 24.77 -5.55 -30.12
C ALA A 17 25.80 -5.00 -29.12
N THR A 18 25.48 -5.06 -27.81
CA THR A 18 26.40 -4.68 -26.73
C THR A 18 27.60 -5.62 -26.65
N ALA A 19 27.40 -6.94 -26.71
CA ALA A 19 28.47 -7.94 -26.71
C ALA A 19 29.42 -7.81 -27.91
N HIS A 20 28.93 -7.30 -29.03
CA HIS A 20 29.71 -6.98 -30.22
C HIS A 20 30.23 -5.53 -30.24
N ASN A 21 30.29 -4.89 -29.07
CA ASN A 21 30.88 -3.57 -28.85
C ASN A 21 30.29 -2.46 -29.74
N ILE A 22 28.96 -2.44 -29.90
CA ILE A 22 28.31 -1.34 -30.65
C ILE A 22 28.64 0.04 -30.07
N ALA A 23 28.92 0.12 -28.78
CA ALA A 23 29.33 1.35 -28.09
C ALA A 23 30.62 1.96 -28.67
N ASP A 24 31.54 1.15 -29.16
CA ASP A 24 32.84 1.59 -29.70
C ASP A 24 32.73 2.21 -31.09
N CYS A 25 31.60 2.01 -31.78
CA CYS A 25 31.36 2.61 -33.09
C CYS A 25 31.28 4.15 -32.95
N ILE A 26 32.16 4.92 -33.59
CA ILE A 26 32.14 6.39 -33.50
C ILE A 26 31.11 7.07 -34.42
N GLU A 27 30.27 6.30 -35.12
CA GLU A 27 29.20 6.81 -36.01
C GLU A 27 29.68 7.77 -37.11
N CYS A 28 30.92 7.59 -37.58
CA CYS A 28 31.56 8.46 -38.57
C CYS A 28 30.99 8.37 -40.00
N GLY A 29 30.11 7.41 -40.29
CA GLY A 29 29.48 7.30 -41.63
C GLY A 29 30.27 6.51 -42.66
N ALA A 30 31.55 6.17 -42.41
CA ALA A 30 32.41 5.50 -43.40
C ALA A 30 31.80 4.19 -43.96
N CYS A 31 31.19 3.39 -43.09
CA CYS A 31 30.54 2.13 -43.49
C CYS A 31 29.32 2.32 -44.41
N ALA A 32 28.61 3.46 -44.31
CA ALA A 32 27.46 3.73 -45.16
C ALA A 32 27.90 4.19 -46.57
N TRP A 33 28.99 4.94 -46.66
CA TRP A 33 29.54 5.43 -47.94
C TRP A 33 30.22 4.33 -48.76
N VAL A 34 30.98 3.45 -48.11
CA VAL A 34 31.73 2.38 -48.79
C VAL A 34 30.84 1.20 -49.18
N CYS A 35 29.62 1.10 -48.62
CA CYS A 35 28.75 -0.04 -48.87
C CYS A 35 28.14 0.01 -50.30
N PRO A 36 28.40 -1.00 -51.16
CA PRO A 36 27.86 -1.04 -52.53
C PRO A 36 26.33 -1.20 -52.56
N SER A 37 25.72 -1.61 -51.44
CA SER A 37 24.27 -1.78 -51.30
C SER A 37 23.57 -0.52 -50.77
N ASN A 38 24.29 0.57 -50.51
CA ASN A 38 23.76 1.85 -50.01
C ASN A 38 22.87 1.72 -48.75
N ILE A 39 23.19 0.76 -47.86
CA ILE A 39 22.42 0.52 -46.63
C ILE A 39 22.81 1.57 -45.58
N PRO A 40 21.84 2.27 -44.93
CA PRO A 40 22.12 3.30 -43.94
C PRO A 40 22.51 2.71 -42.57
N LEU A 41 23.63 1.97 -42.51
CA LEU A 41 24.13 1.26 -41.33
C LEU A 41 24.24 2.15 -40.08
N VAL A 42 24.73 3.37 -40.24
CA VAL A 42 24.93 4.30 -39.12
C VAL A 42 23.61 4.74 -38.49
N GLN A 43 22.52 4.83 -39.24
CA GLN A 43 21.21 5.18 -38.68
C GLN A 43 20.71 4.09 -37.73
N TYR A 44 20.86 2.82 -38.13
CA TYR A 44 20.53 1.68 -37.27
C TYR A 44 21.40 1.65 -36.01
N PHE A 45 22.70 1.92 -36.14
CA PHE A 45 23.59 1.93 -34.96
C PHE A 45 23.29 3.08 -34.00
N ARG A 46 22.92 4.26 -34.52
CA ARG A 46 22.48 5.40 -33.71
C ARG A 46 21.21 5.09 -32.94
N GLN A 47 20.21 4.53 -33.62
CA GLN A 47 18.97 4.10 -32.99
C GLN A 47 19.25 3.07 -31.89
N GLU A 48 19.99 2.01 -32.22
CA GLU A 48 20.30 0.93 -31.30
C GLU A 48 21.05 1.42 -30.06
N LYS A 49 22.01 2.33 -30.23
CA LYS A 49 22.72 2.95 -29.11
C LYS A 49 21.81 3.82 -28.25
N ALA A 50 20.88 4.56 -28.85
CA ALA A 50 19.91 5.35 -28.11
C ALA A 50 18.98 4.45 -27.28
N GLU A 51 18.55 3.32 -27.85
CA GLU A 51 17.73 2.31 -27.17
C GLU A 51 18.51 1.66 -26.00
N ILE A 52 19.75 1.23 -26.23
CA ILE A 52 20.62 0.70 -25.16
C ILE A 52 20.84 1.74 -24.06
N ALA A 53 21.04 3.01 -24.41
CA ALA A 53 21.21 4.08 -23.43
C ALA A 53 19.93 4.31 -22.61
N ALA A 54 18.75 4.25 -23.24
CA ALA A 54 17.47 4.35 -22.57
C ALA A 54 17.27 3.20 -21.57
N ILE A 55 17.52 1.95 -21.99
CA ILE A 55 17.46 0.76 -21.12
C ILE A 55 18.36 0.93 -19.91
N ARG A 56 19.64 1.31 -20.11
CA ARG A 56 20.59 1.54 -19.00
C ARG A 56 20.13 2.65 -18.06
N GLN A 57 19.52 3.71 -18.59
CA GLN A 57 19.00 4.80 -17.76
C GLN A 57 17.81 4.33 -16.91
N GLU A 58 16.91 3.53 -17.47
CA GLU A 58 15.79 2.92 -16.76
C GLU A 58 16.27 1.95 -15.68
N GLU A 59 17.24 1.10 -15.99
CA GLU A 59 17.87 0.19 -15.04
C GLU A 59 18.52 0.94 -13.88
N LYS A 60 19.25 2.02 -14.16
CA LYS A 60 19.84 2.87 -13.12
C LYS A 60 18.77 3.48 -12.21
N ARG A 61 17.70 4.04 -12.80
CA ARG A 61 16.56 4.58 -12.03
C ARG A 61 15.88 3.50 -11.19
N ALA A 62 15.71 2.30 -11.73
CA ALA A 62 15.13 1.16 -11.02
C ALA A 62 16.04 0.69 -9.87
N ALA A 63 17.36 0.65 -10.07
CA ALA A 63 18.34 0.31 -9.04
C ALA A 63 18.35 1.34 -7.90
N GLU A 64 18.32 2.64 -8.22
CA GLU A 64 18.21 3.71 -7.22
C GLU A 64 16.90 3.62 -6.43
N ALA A 65 15.79 3.32 -7.11
CA ALA A 65 14.49 3.13 -6.45
C ALA A 65 14.49 1.91 -5.51
N LYS A 66 15.05 0.78 -5.95
CA LYS A 66 15.23 -0.43 -5.12
C LYS A 66 16.09 -0.15 -3.89
N ALA A 67 17.23 0.53 -4.07
CA ALA A 67 18.11 0.90 -2.96
C ALA A 67 17.40 1.78 -1.91
N ARG A 68 16.60 2.76 -2.36
CA ARG A 68 15.79 3.61 -1.45
C ARG A 68 14.73 2.81 -0.72
N PHE A 69 14.08 1.87 -1.40
CA PHE A 69 13.05 1.01 -0.81
C PHE A 69 13.66 0.07 0.24
N GLU A 70 14.76 -0.60 -0.09
CA GLU A 70 15.49 -1.49 0.82
C GLU A 70 16.01 -0.73 2.04
N ALA A 71 16.57 0.47 1.87
CA ALA A 71 16.98 1.32 2.99
C ALA A 71 15.82 1.68 3.92
N ARG A 72 14.64 2.00 3.35
CA ARG A 72 13.42 2.28 4.13
C ARG A 72 12.96 1.02 4.88
N GLN A 73 13.00 -0.13 4.23
CA GLN A 73 12.58 -1.39 4.84
C GLN A 73 13.50 -1.79 5.97
N ALA A 74 14.82 -1.70 5.78
CA ALA A 74 15.80 -1.96 6.83
C ALA A 74 15.61 -1.04 8.04
N ARG A 75 15.29 0.24 7.84
CA ARG A 75 14.96 1.16 8.94
C ARG A 75 13.70 0.71 9.69
N LEU A 76 12.66 0.34 8.94
CA LEU A 76 11.38 -0.06 9.51
C LEU A 76 11.47 -1.40 10.26
N GLU A 77 12.29 -2.33 9.79
CA GLU A 77 12.60 -3.59 10.46
C GLU A 77 13.41 -3.38 11.74
N ARG A 78 14.42 -2.51 11.73
CA ARG A 78 15.16 -2.14 12.94
C ARG A 78 14.25 -1.48 13.99
N GLU A 79 13.35 -0.59 13.56
CA GLU A 79 12.41 0.05 14.49
C GLU A 79 11.42 -0.97 15.06
N LYS A 80 10.89 -1.89 14.23
CA LYS A 80 10.04 -2.99 14.67
C LYS A 80 10.77 -3.88 15.67
N ALA A 81 12.01 -4.28 15.38
CA ALA A 81 12.82 -5.10 16.27
C ALA A 81 13.05 -4.39 17.61
N ALA A 82 13.49 -3.13 17.59
CA ALA A 82 13.69 -2.33 18.81
C ALA A 82 12.39 -2.10 19.60
N ARG A 83 11.23 -2.05 18.93
CA ARG A 83 9.92 -1.97 19.60
C ARG A 83 9.55 -3.30 20.25
N LEU A 84 9.77 -4.41 19.56
CA LEU A 84 9.55 -5.74 20.12
C LEU A 84 10.51 -6.02 21.28
N GLU A 85 11.76 -5.61 21.21
CA GLU A 85 12.72 -5.71 22.32
C GLU A 85 12.28 -4.87 23.51
N ARG A 86 11.88 -3.61 23.31
CA ARG A 86 11.30 -2.79 24.38
C ARG A 86 10.06 -3.43 24.99
N HIS A 87 9.19 -4.02 24.17
CA HIS A 87 8.01 -4.71 24.66
C HIS A 87 8.36 -6.03 25.39
N LYS A 88 9.40 -6.75 24.96
CA LYS A 88 9.91 -7.95 25.64
C LYS A 88 10.58 -7.61 26.97
N SER A 89 11.36 -6.53 27.04
CA SER A 89 12.00 -6.08 28.27
C SER A 89 11.01 -5.43 29.25
N ALA A 90 9.98 -4.75 28.73
CA ALA A 90 8.88 -4.20 29.54
C ALA A 90 7.87 -5.26 29.97
N ALA A 91 7.71 -6.35 29.19
CA ALA A 91 7.11 -7.59 29.65
C ALA A 91 8.08 -8.30 30.61
N VAL A 92 8.40 -7.62 31.71
CA VAL A 92 9.11 -8.18 32.86
C VAL A 92 8.35 -9.42 33.26
N GLN A 93 8.96 -10.57 33.00
CA GLN A 93 8.52 -11.83 33.57
C GLN A 93 8.53 -11.65 35.09
N PRO A 94 7.46 -12.06 35.81
CA PRO A 94 7.47 -12.01 37.27
C PRO A 94 8.76 -12.66 37.78
N ALA A 95 9.47 -11.99 38.68
CA ALA A 95 10.72 -12.51 39.22
C ALA A 95 10.46 -13.89 39.81
N ALA A 96 11.48 -14.76 39.92
CA ALA A 96 11.28 -16.12 40.45
C ALA A 96 10.52 -16.12 41.80
N LYS A 97 10.79 -15.12 42.65
CA LYS A 97 10.09 -14.89 43.91
C LYS A 97 8.61 -14.51 43.75
N ASP A 98 8.25 -13.78 42.70
CA ASP A 98 6.86 -13.42 42.41
C ASP A 98 6.08 -14.65 41.90
N LYS A 99 6.72 -15.57 41.19
CA LYS A 99 6.10 -16.83 40.75
C LYS A 99 5.76 -17.72 41.95
N ASP A 100 6.64 -17.82 42.93
CA ASP A 100 6.39 -18.56 44.16
C ASP A 100 5.27 -17.92 45.00
N ALA A 101 5.25 -16.58 45.09
CA ALA A 101 4.20 -15.84 45.77
C ALA A 101 2.82 -15.99 45.08
N ILE A 102 2.79 -15.99 43.75
CA ILE A 102 1.57 -16.23 42.95
C ILE A 102 1.11 -17.67 43.12
N ALA A 103 2.00 -18.67 43.11
CA ALA A 103 1.66 -20.07 43.36
C ALA A 103 1.08 -20.28 44.76
N ALA A 104 1.68 -19.67 45.79
CA ALA A 104 1.15 -19.69 47.16
C ALA A 104 -0.18 -18.95 47.30
N ALA A 105 -0.43 -17.89 46.53
CA ALA A 105 -1.74 -17.22 46.48
C ALA A 105 -2.81 -18.10 45.82
N LEU A 106 -2.46 -18.80 44.73
CA LEU A 106 -3.37 -19.74 44.05
C LEU A 106 -3.71 -20.95 44.94
N ALA A 107 -2.75 -21.45 45.72
CA ALA A 107 -2.99 -22.49 46.72
C ALA A 107 -4.00 -22.03 47.78
N ARG A 108 -3.85 -20.82 48.31
CA ARG A 108 -4.80 -20.24 49.27
C ARG A 108 -6.19 -20.03 48.68
N VAL A 109 -6.31 -19.64 47.40
CA VAL A 109 -7.62 -19.52 46.72
C VAL A 109 -8.27 -20.89 46.55
N LYS A 110 -7.51 -21.92 46.19
CA LYS A 110 -8.00 -23.31 46.09
C LYS A 110 -8.44 -23.86 47.44
N GLU A 111 -7.67 -23.63 48.50
CA GLU A 111 -8.06 -24.02 49.88
C GLU A 111 -9.32 -23.29 50.32
N LYS A 112 -9.46 -22.01 50.00
CA LYS A 112 -10.65 -21.22 50.33
C LYS A 112 -11.88 -21.65 49.51
N GLN A 113 -11.69 -22.08 48.26
CA GLN A 113 -12.74 -22.74 47.47
C GLN A 113 -13.12 -24.09 48.06
N ALA A 114 -12.15 -24.88 48.53
CA ALA A 114 -12.40 -26.17 49.19
C ALA A 114 -13.11 -26.02 50.56
N GLN A 115 -12.85 -24.93 51.29
CA GLN A 115 -13.57 -24.58 52.51
C GLN A 115 -14.99 -24.04 52.22
N ALA A 116 -15.19 -23.36 51.09
CA ALA A 116 -16.51 -22.90 50.66
C ALA A 116 -17.44 -24.04 50.20
N THR A 117 -16.89 -25.21 49.85
CA THR A 117 -17.66 -26.44 49.56
C THR A 117 -18.03 -27.24 50.80
N GLN A 118 -17.63 -26.82 52.02
CA GLN A 118 -18.14 -27.44 53.23
C GLN A 118 -19.60 -26.97 53.46
N PRO A 119 -20.56 -27.89 53.65
CA PRO A 119 -21.95 -27.52 53.85
C PRO A 119 -22.10 -26.74 55.15
N ILE A 120 -22.57 -25.50 55.03
CA ILE A 120 -22.93 -24.66 56.18
C ILE A 120 -24.18 -25.28 56.81
N VAL A 121 -24.01 -25.95 57.96
CA VAL A 121 -25.13 -26.49 58.74
C VAL A 121 -25.81 -25.34 59.48
N ILE A 122 -26.89 -24.82 58.90
CA ILE A 122 -27.78 -23.86 59.55
C ILE A 122 -28.71 -24.67 60.47
N LYS A 123 -28.52 -24.57 61.80
CA LYS A 123 -29.53 -25.07 62.74
C LYS A 123 -30.78 -24.20 62.62
N ALA A 124 -31.92 -24.82 62.32
CA ALA A 124 -33.19 -24.11 62.14
C ALA A 124 -33.61 -23.39 63.43
N GLY A 125 -33.59 -22.04 63.42
CA GLY A 125 -34.17 -21.22 64.50
C GLY A 125 -33.41 -19.94 64.88
N GLU A 126 -32.11 -19.81 64.57
CA GLU A 126 -31.32 -18.63 64.97
C GLU A 126 -30.98 -17.73 63.77
N ARG A 127 -31.21 -16.42 63.91
CA ARG A 127 -30.74 -15.42 62.95
C ARG A 127 -29.21 -15.36 63.05
N PRO A 128 -28.44 -15.55 61.95
CA PRO A 128 -26.99 -15.43 62.00
C PRO A 128 -26.59 -14.02 62.43
N ASP A 129 -25.90 -13.90 63.58
CA ASP A 129 -25.47 -12.63 64.12
C ASP A 129 -24.31 -12.04 63.30
N ASN A 130 -24.66 -11.39 62.19
CA ASN A 130 -23.73 -10.76 61.27
C ASN A 130 -23.17 -9.41 61.82
N SER A 131 -23.47 -9.05 63.08
CA SER A 131 -22.99 -7.81 63.73
C SER A 131 -21.46 -7.69 63.75
N ALA A 132 -20.76 -8.79 64.04
CA ALA A 132 -19.30 -8.85 64.02
C ALA A 132 -18.71 -8.59 62.63
N ILE A 133 -19.40 -9.06 61.57
CA ILE A 133 -18.98 -8.85 60.18
C ILE A 133 -19.20 -7.40 59.74
N ILE A 134 -20.28 -6.76 60.22
CA ILE A 134 -20.58 -5.34 59.96
C ILE A 134 -19.54 -4.45 60.66
N ALA A 135 -19.24 -4.71 61.93
CA ALA A 135 -18.20 -3.98 62.68
C ALA A 135 -16.81 -4.13 62.03
N ALA A 136 -16.45 -5.34 61.57
CA ALA A 136 -15.20 -5.56 60.85
C ALA A 136 -15.13 -4.82 59.49
N ARG A 137 -16.27 -4.68 58.80
CA ARG A 137 -16.36 -3.92 57.54
C ARG A 137 -16.23 -2.41 57.76
N GLU A 138 -16.85 -1.88 58.81
CA GLU A 138 -16.74 -0.48 59.18
C GLU A 138 -15.32 -0.12 59.65
N ALA A 139 -14.69 -0.98 60.44
CA ALA A 139 -13.29 -0.81 60.85
C ALA A 139 -12.34 -0.72 59.65
N ARG A 140 -12.51 -1.58 58.63
CA ARG A 140 -11.71 -1.50 57.38
C ARG A 140 -11.98 -0.22 56.60
N LYS A 141 -13.23 0.23 56.55
CA LYS A 141 -13.61 1.48 55.88
C LYS A 141 -13.01 2.71 56.57
N ALA A 142 -12.98 2.70 57.90
CA ALA A 142 -12.33 3.74 58.71
C ALA A 142 -10.81 3.76 58.50
N GLN A 143 -10.15 2.60 58.52
CA GLN A 143 -8.71 2.49 58.25
C GLN A 143 -8.33 2.95 56.83
N ALA A 144 -9.17 2.65 55.82
CA ALA A 144 -8.93 3.10 54.45
C ALA A 144 -9.05 4.64 54.33
N ARG A 145 -10.03 5.26 55.00
CA ARG A 145 -10.16 6.72 55.03
C ARG A 145 -8.99 7.39 55.76
N ALA A 146 -8.53 6.82 56.88
CA ALA A 146 -7.36 7.33 57.60
C ALA A 146 -6.11 7.34 56.72
N LYS A 147 -5.85 6.23 55.99
CA LYS A 147 -4.72 6.15 55.05
C LYS A 147 -4.85 7.12 53.87
N GLN A 148 -6.06 7.36 53.37
CA GLN A 148 -6.27 8.36 52.32
C GLN A 148 -6.04 9.78 52.81
N ALA A 149 -6.45 10.11 54.03
CA ALA A 149 -6.18 11.42 54.64
C ALA A 149 -4.67 11.63 54.86
N GLU A 150 -3.94 10.60 55.29
CA GLU A 150 -2.48 10.66 55.45
C GLU A 150 -1.75 10.84 54.11
N LEU A 151 -2.20 10.15 53.05
CA LEU A 151 -1.68 10.33 51.69
C LEU A 151 -1.99 11.73 51.13
N GLN A 152 -3.15 12.32 51.44
CA GLN A 152 -3.45 13.69 51.01
C GLN A 152 -2.55 14.71 51.71
N GLN A 153 -2.31 14.56 53.02
CA GLN A 153 -1.41 15.44 53.77
C GLN A 153 0.04 15.39 53.27
N THR A 154 0.54 14.22 52.84
CA THR A 154 1.89 14.12 52.27
C THR A 154 2.00 14.72 50.86
N ASN A 155 0.93 14.68 50.07
CA ASN A 155 0.89 15.33 48.76
C ASN A 155 0.77 16.87 48.87
N ASP A 156 -0.03 17.37 49.80
CA ASP A 156 -0.18 18.82 50.03
C ASP A 156 1.12 19.43 50.60
N ALA A 157 1.83 18.73 51.48
CA ALA A 157 3.14 19.16 51.97
C ALA A 157 4.24 19.19 50.87
N ALA A 158 4.15 18.32 49.86
CA ALA A 158 5.10 18.27 48.75
C ALA A 158 4.87 19.36 47.68
N THR A 159 3.68 19.95 47.60
CA THR A 159 3.36 20.99 46.58
C THR A 159 3.76 22.40 46.99
N VAL A 160 3.98 22.66 48.28
CA VAL A 160 4.38 23.98 48.81
C VAL A 160 5.90 24.20 48.78
N ALA A 161 6.70 23.15 48.54
CA ALA A 161 8.16 23.20 48.66
C ALA A 161 8.94 22.69 47.42
N ASP A 162 8.39 22.79 46.19
CA ASP A 162 9.16 22.41 44.98
C ASP A 162 9.90 23.62 44.36
N PRO A 163 11.21 23.79 44.62
CA PRO A 163 12.03 24.87 44.06
C PRO A 163 12.19 24.81 42.54
N ARG A 164 11.82 23.71 41.88
CA ARG A 164 11.92 23.58 40.41
C ARG A 164 10.80 24.32 39.71
N LYS A 165 9.61 24.39 40.31
CA LYS A 165 8.46 25.08 39.72
C LYS A 165 8.67 26.60 39.70
N THR A 166 9.20 27.15 40.80
CA THR A 166 9.62 28.56 40.88
C THR A 166 10.81 28.87 39.96
N ALA A 167 11.76 27.94 39.78
CA ALA A 167 12.87 28.12 38.84
C ALA A 167 12.41 28.14 37.36
N VAL A 168 11.41 27.34 37.00
CA VAL A 168 10.85 27.31 35.63
C VAL A 168 10.08 28.59 35.32
N GLU A 169 9.30 29.11 36.27
CA GLU A 169 8.60 30.39 36.11
C GLU A 169 9.57 31.57 35.97
N ALA A 170 10.66 31.58 36.76
CA ALA A 170 11.73 32.57 36.62
C ALA A 170 12.47 32.46 35.27
N ALA A 171 12.66 31.25 34.73
CA ALA A 171 13.27 31.04 33.41
C ALA A 171 12.37 31.53 32.27
N ILE A 172 11.06 31.31 32.36
CA ILE A 172 10.07 31.80 31.39
C ILE A 172 10.02 33.34 31.40
N ALA A 173 10.13 33.98 32.57
CA ALA A 173 10.22 35.44 32.68
C ALA A 173 11.48 36.01 32.00
N ARG A 174 12.64 35.36 32.20
CA ARG A 174 13.91 35.74 31.54
C ARG A 174 13.87 35.56 30.03
N ALA A 175 13.22 34.50 29.54
CA ALA A 175 13.06 34.27 28.11
C ALA A 175 12.15 35.32 27.45
N LYS A 176 11.09 35.76 28.15
CA LYS A 176 10.21 36.85 27.68
C LYS A 176 10.94 38.20 27.63
N ALA A 177 11.79 38.50 28.61
CA ALA A 177 12.60 39.72 28.62
C ALA A 177 13.59 39.78 27.44
N ARG A 178 14.30 38.67 27.16
CA ARG A 178 15.22 38.59 26.00
C ARG A 178 14.50 38.75 24.65
N LYS A 179 13.28 38.23 24.54
CA LYS A 179 12.48 38.35 23.31
C LYS A 179 12.03 39.80 23.06
N LEU A 180 11.80 40.58 24.11
CA LEU A 180 11.46 42.01 24.02
C LEU A 180 12.69 42.86 23.66
N GLU A 181 13.86 42.58 24.24
CA GLU A 181 15.12 43.24 23.85
C GLU A 181 15.50 42.96 22.39
N GLN A 182 15.32 41.72 21.93
CA GLN A 182 15.62 41.35 20.54
C GLN A 182 14.63 41.98 19.53
N GLN A 183 13.44 42.36 19.97
CA GLN A 183 12.49 43.13 19.15
C GLN A 183 12.83 44.62 19.09
N GLN A 184 13.46 45.18 20.12
CA GLN A 184 13.93 46.58 20.12
C GLN A 184 15.25 46.76 19.35
N ALA A 185 16.10 45.73 19.29
CA ALA A 185 17.36 45.76 18.54
C ALA A 185 17.19 45.61 17.01
N ASN A 186 15.97 45.39 16.50
CA ASN A 186 15.69 45.18 15.08
C ASN A 186 14.95 46.36 14.41
N ALA A 187 15.08 47.58 14.96
CA ALA A 187 14.72 48.82 14.29
C ALA A 187 15.97 49.43 13.62
N GLU A 188 15.88 49.60 12.30
CA GLU A 188 16.94 49.80 11.28
C GLU A 188 17.84 51.07 11.42
N PRO A 189 18.91 51.17 10.60
CA PRO A 189 18.78 51.87 9.31
C PRO A 189 19.25 51.06 8.07
N GLU A 190 18.70 51.48 6.93
CA GLU A 190 18.70 50.89 5.59
C GLU A 190 20.06 50.85 4.84
N GLU A 191 20.03 50.06 3.75
CA GLU A 191 20.77 50.19 2.48
C GLU A 191 22.07 49.38 2.27
N GLN A 192 21.88 48.12 1.84
CA GLN A 192 22.71 47.47 0.79
C GLN A 192 21.89 46.34 0.16
N VAL A 193 21.30 46.61 -1.01
CA VAL A 193 20.51 45.62 -1.76
C VAL A 193 21.47 44.72 -2.52
N ASP A 194 21.49 43.43 -2.18
CA ASP A 194 22.31 42.40 -2.82
C ASP A 194 22.03 42.35 -4.35
N PRO A 195 23.05 42.55 -5.21
CA PRO A 195 22.88 42.70 -6.67
C PRO A 195 22.18 41.52 -7.35
N ARG A 196 22.18 40.33 -6.74
CA ARG A 196 21.46 39.17 -7.28
C ARG A 196 19.95 39.26 -7.10
N LYS A 197 19.46 39.87 -6.03
CA LYS A 197 18.02 40.02 -5.78
C LYS A 197 17.41 41.05 -6.76
N ALA A 198 18.13 42.15 -6.99
CA ALA A 198 17.76 43.15 -7.98
C ALA A 198 17.78 42.59 -9.42
N ALA A 199 18.73 41.72 -9.77
CA ALA A 199 18.78 41.08 -11.08
C ALA A 199 17.59 40.13 -11.33
N VAL A 200 17.17 39.39 -10.30
CA VAL A 200 16.01 38.49 -10.37
C VAL A 200 14.70 39.27 -10.46
N GLU A 201 14.54 40.36 -9.71
CA GLU A 201 13.38 41.24 -9.82
C GLU A 201 13.30 41.92 -11.18
N ALA A 202 14.44 42.35 -11.74
CA ALA A 202 14.51 42.89 -13.10
C ALA A 202 14.14 41.84 -14.17
N ALA A 203 14.51 40.58 -13.98
CA ALA A 203 14.13 39.49 -14.88
C ALA A 203 12.62 39.18 -14.81
N ILE A 204 12.05 39.19 -13.60
CA ILE A 204 10.60 39.01 -13.39
C ILE A 204 9.81 40.17 -13.97
N ALA A 205 10.31 41.41 -13.85
CA ALA A 205 9.69 42.59 -14.46
C ALA A 205 9.69 42.52 -15.99
N ARG A 206 10.79 42.07 -16.62
CA ARG A 206 10.85 41.85 -18.08
C ARG A 206 9.92 40.74 -18.55
N ALA A 207 9.78 39.67 -17.77
CA ALA A 207 8.84 38.60 -18.07
C ALA A 207 7.39 39.05 -17.97
N LYS A 208 7.05 39.89 -16.97
CA LYS A 208 5.72 40.48 -16.84
C LYS A 208 5.43 41.51 -17.94
N ALA A 209 6.40 42.32 -18.33
CA ALA A 209 6.26 43.28 -19.43
C ALA A 209 6.00 42.57 -20.77
N ARG A 210 6.74 41.49 -21.07
CA ARG A 210 6.48 40.67 -22.28
C ARG A 210 5.09 40.02 -22.26
N LYS A 211 4.63 39.58 -21.09
CA LYS A 211 3.30 38.98 -20.95
C LYS A 211 2.18 40.02 -21.13
N LEU A 212 2.42 41.27 -20.72
CA LEU A 212 1.49 42.40 -20.92
C LEU A 212 1.50 42.89 -22.37
N GLU A 213 2.65 42.98 -23.04
CA GLU A 213 2.74 43.26 -24.48
C GLU A 213 2.03 42.19 -25.31
N GLN A 214 2.18 40.90 -24.95
CA GLN A 214 1.50 39.81 -25.63
C GLN A 214 -0.02 39.80 -25.36
N GLN A 215 -0.49 40.48 -24.31
CA GLN A 215 -1.91 40.67 -24.02
C GLN A 215 -2.47 41.94 -24.68
N GLN A 216 -1.67 43.01 -24.83
CA GLN A 216 -2.07 44.25 -25.50
C GLN A 216 -2.00 44.16 -27.03
N ALA A 217 -1.17 43.28 -27.59
CA ALA A 217 -1.14 42.99 -29.03
C ALA A 217 -2.37 42.19 -29.52
N ASN A 218 -3.33 41.84 -28.65
CA ASN A 218 -4.48 40.99 -28.98
C ASN A 218 -5.84 41.64 -28.66
N ALA A 219 -5.95 42.97 -28.78
CA ALA A 219 -7.21 43.72 -28.64
C ALA A 219 -7.45 44.66 -29.86
N GLU A 220 -7.78 44.02 -31.00
CA GLU A 220 -8.72 44.33 -32.11
C GLU A 220 -9.17 45.78 -32.48
N PRO A 221 -9.45 46.05 -33.78
CA PRO A 221 -10.71 45.60 -34.40
C PRO A 221 -10.65 44.99 -35.83
N GLU A 222 -11.55 44.01 -36.00
CA GLU A 222 -12.31 43.58 -37.20
C GLU A 222 -11.69 42.74 -38.34
N GLU A 223 -12.45 41.65 -38.63
CA GLU A 223 -12.48 40.77 -39.81
C GLU A 223 -11.18 40.05 -40.25
N GLN A 224 -10.93 38.89 -39.66
CA GLN A 224 -10.67 37.66 -40.41
C GLN A 224 -10.73 36.43 -39.49
N VAL A 225 -11.75 35.61 -39.69
CA VAL A 225 -11.91 34.33 -39.00
C VAL A 225 -10.76 33.40 -39.44
N ASP A 226 -9.88 33.05 -38.51
CA ASP A 226 -8.78 32.12 -38.76
C ASP A 226 -9.35 30.78 -39.32
N PRO A 227 -9.04 30.42 -40.58
CA PRO A 227 -9.70 29.32 -41.29
C PRO A 227 -9.54 27.97 -40.58
N ARG A 228 -8.54 27.81 -39.71
CA ARG A 228 -8.35 26.59 -38.92
C ARG A 228 -9.34 26.47 -37.77
N LYS A 229 -9.70 27.57 -37.10
CA LYS A 229 -10.66 27.54 -35.99
C LYS A 229 -12.08 27.27 -36.50
N ALA A 230 -12.44 27.89 -37.62
CA ALA A 230 -13.71 27.63 -38.31
C ALA A 230 -13.79 26.18 -38.86
N ALA A 231 -12.68 25.63 -39.39
CA ALA A 231 -12.65 24.24 -39.85
C ALA A 231 -12.82 23.23 -38.71
N VAL A 232 -12.24 23.52 -37.54
CA VAL A 232 -12.37 22.66 -36.36
C VAL A 232 -13.77 22.75 -35.75
N GLU A 233 -14.38 23.94 -35.68
CA GLU A 233 -15.78 24.08 -35.24
C GLU A 233 -16.76 23.45 -36.22
N ALA A 234 -16.54 23.56 -37.54
CA ALA A 234 -17.33 22.86 -38.55
C ALA A 234 -17.15 21.33 -38.47
N ALA A 235 -15.95 20.82 -38.15
CA ALA A 235 -15.71 19.40 -37.94
C ALA A 235 -16.40 18.88 -36.68
N ILE A 236 -16.40 19.66 -35.59
CA ILE A 236 -17.08 19.32 -34.34
C ILE A 236 -18.60 19.38 -34.52
N ALA A 237 -19.12 20.35 -35.27
CA ALA A 237 -20.54 20.44 -35.62
C ALA A 237 -21.00 19.26 -36.48
N ARG A 238 -20.19 18.85 -37.49
CA ARG A 238 -20.47 17.66 -38.31
C ARG A 238 -20.39 16.36 -37.52
N ALA A 239 -19.47 16.26 -36.55
CA ALA A 239 -19.38 15.12 -35.65
C ALA A 239 -20.58 15.03 -34.69
N LYS A 240 -21.06 16.18 -34.18
CA LYS A 240 -22.26 16.24 -33.34
C LYS A 240 -23.54 15.96 -34.14
N ALA A 241 -23.66 16.47 -35.37
CA ALA A 241 -24.77 16.19 -36.26
C ALA A 241 -24.86 14.70 -36.63
N ARG A 242 -23.72 14.06 -36.97
CA ARG A 242 -23.66 12.61 -37.20
C ARG A 242 -24.04 11.80 -35.97
N LYS A 243 -23.65 12.24 -34.78
CA LYS A 243 -23.99 11.55 -33.53
C LYS A 243 -25.49 11.68 -33.17
N LEU A 244 -26.11 12.80 -33.53
CA LEU A 244 -27.56 12.99 -33.37
C LEU A 244 -28.39 12.25 -34.44
N GLU A 245 -27.96 12.24 -35.71
CA GLU A 245 -28.61 11.42 -36.76
C GLU A 245 -28.54 9.92 -36.41
N GLN A 246 -27.40 9.46 -35.89
CA GLN A 246 -27.23 8.07 -35.46
C GLN A 246 -28.02 7.72 -34.19
N GLN A 247 -28.51 8.72 -33.45
CA GLN A 247 -29.40 8.52 -32.29
C GLN A 247 -30.89 8.68 -32.64
N GLN A 248 -31.25 9.36 -33.73
CA GLN A 248 -32.63 9.50 -34.20
C GLN A 248 -33.05 8.40 -35.19
N SER A 249 -32.11 7.67 -35.80
CA SER A 249 -32.42 6.57 -36.72
C SER A 249 -32.65 5.20 -36.04
N ASN A 250 -32.80 5.15 -34.71
CA ASN A 250 -33.07 3.91 -33.97
C ASN A 250 -34.42 3.99 -33.24
N ALA A 251 -35.50 4.09 -34.02
CA ALA A 251 -36.84 3.69 -33.64
C ALA A 251 -37.30 2.66 -34.70
N GLU A 252 -37.42 1.41 -34.25
CA GLU A 252 -37.71 0.17 -34.99
C GLU A 252 -39.02 0.21 -35.83
N PRO A 253 -39.13 -0.60 -36.91
CA PRO A 253 -39.14 -2.06 -36.82
C PRO A 253 -38.33 -2.88 -37.86
N GLU A 254 -37.95 -4.08 -37.41
CA GLU A 254 -37.69 -5.36 -38.11
C GLU A 254 -36.42 -5.58 -38.98
N GLU A 255 -35.61 -6.53 -38.47
CA GLU A 255 -34.78 -7.56 -39.11
C GLU A 255 -34.01 -7.25 -40.41
N GLN A 256 -32.73 -6.86 -40.26
CA GLN A 256 -31.67 -7.29 -41.18
C GLN A 256 -30.29 -7.21 -40.51
N VAL A 257 -29.61 -8.36 -40.46
CA VAL A 257 -28.29 -8.52 -39.82
C VAL A 257 -27.21 -7.91 -40.71
N ASP A 258 -26.48 -6.93 -40.17
CA ASP A 258 -25.41 -6.20 -40.85
C ASP A 258 -24.34 -7.16 -41.45
N PRO A 259 -24.10 -7.15 -42.78
CA PRO A 259 -23.22 -8.09 -43.47
C PRO A 259 -21.77 -8.07 -42.97
N ARG A 260 -21.31 -6.99 -42.33
CA ARG A 260 -19.97 -6.93 -41.73
C ARG A 260 -19.88 -7.72 -40.42
N LYS A 261 -20.95 -7.74 -39.61
CA LYS A 261 -20.98 -8.52 -38.37
C LYS A 261 -21.03 -10.02 -38.69
N ALA A 262 -21.81 -10.41 -39.69
CA ALA A 262 -21.86 -11.78 -40.20
C ALA A 262 -20.52 -12.22 -40.82
N ALA A 263 -19.81 -11.34 -41.54
CA ALA A 263 -18.49 -11.65 -42.09
C ALA A 263 -17.42 -11.86 -41.00
N VAL A 264 -17.47 -11.07 -39.92
CA VAL A 264 -16.56 -11.22 -38.77
C VAL A 264 -16.85 -12.48 -37.97
N GLU A 265 -18.13 -12.82 -37.75
CA GLU A 265 -18.51 -14.08 -37.11
C GLU A 265 -18.14 -15.30 -37.97
N ALA A 266 -18.32 -15.22 -39.28
CA ALA A 266 -17.87 -16.26 -40.21
C ALA A 266 -16.34 -16.42 -40.23
N ALA A 267 -15.58 -15.32 -40.10
CA ALA A 267 -14.12 -15.36 -40.01
C ALA A 267 -13.65 -15.98 -38.68
N ILE A 268 -14.32 -15.67 -37.57
CA ILE A 268 -14.02 -16.25 -36.25
C ILE A 268 -14.39 -17.75 -36.24
N ALA A 269 -15.49 -18.14 -36.88
CA ALA A 269 -15.88 -19.55 -37.02
C ALA A 269 -14.88 -20.34 -37.87
N ARG A 270 -14.40 -19.77 -38.99
CA ARG A 270 -13.34 -20.40 -39.82
C ARG A 270 -12.00 -20.50 -39.10
N ALA A 271 -11.65 -19.51 -38.28
CA ALA A 271 -10.44 -19.55 -37.45
C ALA A 271 -10.53 -20.62 -36.36
N LYS A 272 -11.70 -20.79 -35.74
CA LYS A 272 -11.94 -21.87 -34.76
C LYS A 272 -11.97 -23.24 -35.42
N ALA A 273 -12.57 -23.39 -36.60
CA ALA A 273 -12.59 -24.63 -37.37
C ALA A 273 -11.18 -25.05 -37.79
N ARG A 274 -10.35 -24.12 -38.30
CA ARG A 274 -8.94 -24.39 -38.60
C ARG A 274 -8.11 -24.78 -37.37
N LYS A 275 -8.40 -24.19 -36.21
CA LYS A 275 -7.71 -24.55 -34.96
C LYS A 275 -8.10 -25.96 -34.48
N LEU A 276 -9.33 -26.38 -34.72
CA LEU A 276 -9.82 -27.73 -34.43
C LEU A 276 -9.31 -28.76 -35.44
N GLU A 277 -9.28 -28.44 -36.74
CA GLU A 277 -8.64 -29.28 -37.77
C GLU A 277 -7.13 -29.43 -37.53
N GLN A 278 -6.43 -28.38 -37.10
CA GLN A 278 -5.01 -28.46 -36.79
C GLN A 278 -4.73 -29.23 -35.48
N GLN A 279 -5.74 -29.35 -34.61
CA GLN A 279 -5.70 -30.24 -33.43
C GLN A 279 -6.06 -31.68 -33.78
N GLN A 280 -6.90 -31.92 -34.80
CA GLN A 280 -7.26 -33.27 -35.28
C GLN A 280 -6.26 -33.85 -36.29
N ALA A 281 -5.59 -33.02 -37.09
CA ALA A 281 -4.55 -33.45 -38.04
C ALA A 281 -3.20 -33.77 -37.38
N ASN A 282 -3.07 -33.59 -36.06
CA ASN A 282 -1.87 -33.96 -35.30
C ASN A 282 -2.06 -35.24 -34.45
N ALA A 283 -3.05 -36.06 -34.82
CA ALA A 283 -3.21 -37.47 -34.45
C ALA A 283 -3.52 -38.20 -35.77
N GLU A 284 -2.84 -39.26 -36.23
CA GLU A 284 -2.00 -40.31 -35.63
C GLU A 284 -1.32 -41.07 -36.82
N PRO A 285 -0.28 -41.92 -36.64
CA PRO A 285 -0.52 -43.32 -36.26
C PRO A 285 0.49 -43.90 -35.25
N GLU A 286 0.06 -45.01 -34.64
CA GLU A 286 0.73 -45.87 -33.67
C GLU A 286 2.20 -46.21 -33.99
N GLU A 287 3.13 -45.98 -33.04
CA GLU A 287 4.05 -47.01 -32.52
C GLU A 287 4.89 -46.50 -31.32
N GLN A 288 4.98 -47.35 -30.28
CA GLN A 288 5.94 -47.35 -29.16
C GLN A 288 5.88 -46.20 -28.13
N VAL A 289 5.06 -46.42 -27.09
CA VAL A 289 5.12 -45.68 -25.83
C VAL A 289 6.43 -46.02 -25.12
N ASP A 290 7.35 -45.05 -25.07
CA ASP A 290 8.64 -45.18 -24.38
C ASP A 290 8.42 -45.51 -22.89
N PRO A 291 8.84 -46.69 -22.39
CA PRO A 291 8.55 -47.19 -21.05
C PRO A 291 9.06 -46.27 -19.94
N ARG A 292 10.00 -45.37 -20.24
CA ARG A 292 10.50 -44.36 -19.29
C ARG A 292 9.48 -43.29 -18.97
N LYS A 293 8.65 -42.85 -19.94
CA LYS A 293 7.67 -41.79 -19.70
C LYS A 293 6.52 -42.29 -18.82
N ALA A 294 6.06 -43.52 -19.05
CA ALA A 294 5.08 -44.20 -18.21
C ALA A 294 5.62 -44.50 -16.80
N ALA A 295 6.89 -44.88 -16.67
CA ALA A 295 7.54 -45.08 -15.37
C ALA A 295 7.66 -43.78 -14.56
N VAL A 296 7.93 -42.65 -15.23
CA VAL A 296 8.03 -41.33 -14.58
C VAL A 296 6.66 -40.83 -14.15
N GLU A 297 5.61 -41.00 -14.95
CA GLU A 297 4.24 -40.65 -14.54
C GLU A 297 3.74 -41.55 -13.39
N ALA A 298 4.05 -42.86 -13.43
CA ALA A 298 3.74 -43.77 -12.32
C ALA A 298 4.53 -43.42 -11.04
N ALA A 299 5.78 -42.98 -11.15
CA ALA A 299 6.58 -42.52 -10.02
C ALA A 299 6.05 -41.21 -9.42
N ILE A 300 5.61 -40.27 -10.25
CA ILE A 300 4.99 -39.01 -9.80
C ILE A 300 3.64 -39.27 -9.13
N ALA A 301 2.84 -40.21 -9.64
CA ALA A 301 1.59 -40.62 -9.01
C ALA A 301 1.81 -41.30 -7.64
N ARG A 302 2.81 -42.18 -7.54
CA ARG A 302 3.19 -42.83 -6.27
C ARG A 302 3.77 -41.84 -5.26
N ALA A 303 4.53 -40.84 -5.71
CA ALA A 303 5.04 -39.78 -4.86
C ALA A 303 3.92 -38.86 -4.33
N LYS A 304 2.92 -38.54 -5.16
CA LYS A 304 1.72 -37.81 -4.72
C LYS A 304 0.87 -38.62 -3.74
N ALA A 305 0.70 -39.92 -3.97
CA ALA A 305 -0.03 -40.81 -3.06
C ALA A 305 0.66 -40.91 -1.70
N ARG A 306 1.99 -41.09 -1.66
CA ARG A 306 2.78 -41.09 -0.41
C ARG A 306 2.72 -39.76 0.33
N LYS A 307 2.68 -38.63 -0.38
CA LYS A 307 2.56 -37.30 0.23
C LYS A 307 1.17 -37.06 0.85
N LEU A 308 0.13 -37.64 0.26
CA LEU A 308 -1.23 -37.63 0.81
C LEU A 308 -1.36 -38.57 2.02
N GLU A 309 -0.76 -39.76 2.00
CA GLU A 309 -0.69 -40.66 3.16
C GLU A 309 0.13 -40.07 4.33
N GLN A 310 1.24 -39.38 4.05
CA GLN A 310 2.00 -38.67 5.09
C GLN A 310 1.26 -37.46 5.67
N GLN A 311 0.33 -36.86 4.93
CA GLN A 311 -0.55 -35.81 5.45
C GLN A 311 -1.70 -36.37 6.30
N GLN A 312 -2.13 -37.60 6.05
CA GLN A 312 -3.19 -38.26 6.83
C GLN A 312 -2.67 -38.95 8.10
N THR A 313 -1.41 -39.37 8.14
CA THR A 313 -0.80 -40.04 9.31
C THR A 313 -0.26 -39.08 10.37
N ASN A 314 -0.34 -37.76 10.16
CA ASN A 314 0.14 -36.76 11.12
C ASN A 314 -1.00 -35.89 11.71
N ALA A 315 -2.21 -36.44 11.80
CA ALA A 315 -3.36 -35.77 12.40
C ALA A 315 -3.96 -36.60 13.55
N GLU A 316 -3.54 -36.27 14.77
CA GLU A 316 -4.31 -36.43 16.01
C GLU A 316 -4.16 -35.13 16.82
N PRO A 317 -5.12 -34.74 17.68
CA PRO A 317 -6.55 -34.62 17.45
C PRO A 317 -7.04 -33.16 17.64
N GLU A 318 -8.23 -32.88 17.10
CA GLU A 318 -9.14 -31.73 17.28
C GLU A 318 -8.69 -30.55 18.17
N GLU A 319 -8.44 -29.40 17.51
CA GLU A 319 -8.46 -28.09 18.17
C GLU A 319 -9.93 -27.66 18.35
N GLN A 320 -10.38 -27.69 19.60
CA GLN A 320 -11.63 -27.08 20.06
C GLN A 320 -11.79 -25.68 19.47
N VAL A 321 -12.82 -25.50 18.64
CA VAL A 321 -13.31 -24.17 18.29
C VAL A 321 -13.81 -23.51 19.58
N ASP A 322 -13.05 -22.52 20.06
CA ASP A 322 -13.35 -21.74 21.26
C ASP A 322 -14.84 -21.33 21.27
N PRO A 323 -15.65 -21.78 22.25
CA PRO A 323 -17.10 -21.60 22.25
C PRO A 323 -17.53 -20.13 22.22
N ARG A 324 -16.65 -19.20 22.62
CA ARG A 324 -16.88 -17.76 22.49
C ARG A 324 -16.85 -17.27 21.04
N LYS A 325 -15.96 -17.82 20.21
CA LYS A 325 -15.84 -17.42 18.79
C LYS A 325 -17.06 -17.90 18.00
N ALA A 326 -17.56 -19.09 18.30
CA ALA A 326 -18.82 -19.61 17.74
C ALA A 326 -20.04 -18.80 18.20
N ALA A 327 -20.11 -18.42 19.49
CA ALA A 327 -21.20 -17.60 20.01
C ALA A 327 -21.23 -16.18 19.38
N VAL A 328 -20.07 -15.56 19.18
CA VAL A 328 -19.96 -14.25 18.52
C VAL A 328 -20.36 -14.34 17.05
N ALA A 329 -19.94 -15.37 16.33
CA ALA A 329 -20.36 -15.58 14.94
C ALA A 329 -21.88 -15.78 14.82
N ALA A 330 -22.49 -16.54 15.73
CA ALA A 330 -23.94 -16.73 15.78
C ALA A 330 -24.70 -15.44 16.12
N ALA A 331 -24.16 -14.59 17.00
CA ALA A 331 -24.76 -13.30 17.34
C ALA A 331 -24.72 -12.31 16.16
N ILE A 332 -23.60 -12.27 15.42
CA ILE A 332 -23.45 -11.44 14.23
C ILE A 332 -24.43 -11.87 13.14
N ALA A 333 -24.59 -13.18 12.91
CA ALA A 333 -25.55 -13.71 11.94
C ALA A 333 -27.01 -13.35 12.30
N ARG A 334 -27.39 -13.40 13.59
CA ARG A 334 -28.73 -12.98 14.04
C ARG A 334 -28.96 -11.48 13.87
N ALA A 335 -27.95 -10.65 14.12
CA ALA A 335 -28.03 -9.21 13.92
C ALA A 335 -28.18 -8.85 12.44
N GLN A 336 -27.45 -9.53 11.55
CA GLN A 336 -27.58 -9.36 10.10
C GLN A 336 -28.95 -9.81 9.58
N ALA A 337 -29.48 -10.93 10.07
CA ALA A 337 -30.83 -11.39 9.72
C ALA A 337 -31.92 -10.41 10.19
N LYS A 338 -31.79 -9.83 11.39
CA LYS A 338 -32.74 -8.83 11.91
C LYS A 338 -32.68 -7.52 11.12
N LYS A 339 -31.49 -7.10 10.69
CA LYS A 339 -31.29 -5.91 9.85
C LYS A 339 -31.87 -6.11 8.44
N ALA A 340 -31.69 -7.29 7.85
CA ALA A 340 -32.28 -7.64 6.56
C ALA A 340 -33.82 -7.73 6.63
N ALA A 341 -34.38 -8.25 7.73
CA ALA A 341 -35.82 -8.28 7.94
C ALA A 341 -36.41 -6.86 8.10
N GLN A 342 -35.75 -5.97 8.84
CA GLN A 342 -36.17 -4.57 8.97
C GLN A 342 -36.08 -3.80 7.65
N GLN A 343 -35.07 -4.08 6.83
CA GLN A 343 -34.96 -3.46 5.49
C GLN A 343 -36.05 -3.94 4.52
N LYS A 344 -36.58 -5.15 4.69
CA LYS A 344 -37.72 -5.62 3.88
C LYS A 344 -39.02 -4.92 4.28
N VAL A 345 -39.26 -4.72 5.58
CA VAL A 345 -40.47 -4.04 6.08
C VAL A 345 -40.52 -2.55 5.69
N VAL A 346 -39.36 -1.90 5.51
CA VAL A 346 -39.29 -0.47 5.11
C VAL A 346 -39.42 -0.26 3.60
N ASN A 347 -39.45 -1.33 2.78
CA ASN A 347 -39.49 -1.24 1.32
C ASN A 347 -40.85 -1.70 0.74
N GLU A 348 -41.85 -1.96 1.58
CA GLU A 348 -43.22 -2.39 1.22
C GLU A 348 -44.33 -1.40 1.65
N ASP A 349 -43.97 -0.22 2.19
CA ASP A 349 -44.81 0.98 2.28
C ASP A 349 -44.28 2.04 1.31
#